data_AF-A0A9E5K3X2-F1
#
_entry.id   AF-A0A9E5K3X2-F1
#
_cell.length_a   1.000
_cell.length_b   1.000
_cell.length_c   1.000
_cell.angle_alpha   90.00
_cell.angle_beta   90.00
_cell.angle_gamma   90.00
#
_symmetry.space_group_name_H-M   'P 1'
#
loop_
_entity.id
_entity.type
_entity.pdbx_description
1 polymer ?
#
loop_
_entity_poly.entity_id
_entity_poly.type
_entity_poly.pdbx_seq_one_letter_code
_entity_poly.pdbx_strand_id
1 'polypeptide(L)'
;MVEQLGRVIIGQSEVIDQILAAIFTKGHCLLVGVPGLAKTLMVSSLSQILDVSFRRVQFTPDLMPSDITGTTVLDEKEPGRREFRFVKGPVFTNILLADEINRTPPKTQAALLQAMAEREVTIGQETHKLPDPFFVIA
;
A
#
# COMPACT_ATOMS: atom_id res chain seq x y z
N MET A 1 5.10 -21.89 -3.05
CA MET A 1 5.27 -20.42 -3.00
C MET A 1 6.71 -20.00 -3.26
N VAL A 2 7.65 -20.39 -2.39
CA VAL A 2 9.08 -20.02 -2.50
C VAL A 2 9.71 -20.50 -3.83
N GLU A 3 9.40 -21.72 -4.29
CA GLU A 3 9.89 -22.22 -5.58
C GLU A 3 9.41 -21.40 -6.79
N GLN A 4 8.18 -20.87 -6.77
CA GLN A 4 7.65 -20.03 -7.84
C GLN A 4 8.27 -18.63 -7.82
N LEU A 5 8.52 -18.07 -6.63
CA LEU A 5 9.22 -16.80 -6.46
C LEU A 5 10.69 -16.91 -6.91
N GLY A 6 11.36 -18.03 -6.61
CA GLY A 6 12.75 -18.29 -7.01
C GLY A 6 12.97 -18.39 -8.52
N ARG A 7 11.91 -18.55 -9.32
CA ARG A 7 11.97 -18.50 -10.80
C ARG A 7 12.08 -17.07 -11.34
N VAL A 8 11.63 -16.08 -10.57
CA VAL A 8 11.56 -14.67 -10.96
C VAL A 8 12.58 -13.83 -10.19
N ILE A 9 12.86 -14.19 -8.94
CA ILE A 9 13.72 -13.45 -8.02
C ILE A 9 14.90 -14.34 -7.65
N ILE A 10 16.09 -13.98 -8.14
CA ILE A 10 17.31 -14.73 -7.90
C ILE A 10 18.09 -14.08 -6.74
N GLY A 11 18.52 -14.87 -5.76
CA GLY A 11 19.45 -14.43 -4.72
C GLY A 11 18.85 -13.66 -3.54
N GLN A 12 17.52 -13.64 -3.37
CA GLN A 12 16.82 -12.91 -2.29
C GLN A 12 15.91 -13.81 -1.42
N SER A 13 16.26 -15.10 -1.28
CA SER A 13 15.42 -16.09 -0.58
C SER A 13 15.10 -15.70 0.87
N GLU A 14 16.08 -15.18 1.60
CA GLU A 14 15.89 -14.77 3.00
C GLU A 14 14.91 -13.59 3.13
N VAL A 15 15.01 -12.61 2.23
CA VAL A 15 14.08 -11.46 2.19
C VAL A 15 12.66 -11.94 1.90
N ILE A 16 12.51 -12.90 0.99
CA ILE A 16 11.20 -13.50 0.69
C ILE A 16 10.63 -14.17 1.94
N ASP A 17 11.41 -15.00 2.64
CA ASP A 17 10.96 -15.69 3.85
C ASP A 17 10.53 -14.70 4.95
N GLN A 18 11.27 -13.60 5.13
CA GLN A 18 10.91 -12.53 6.07
C GLN A 18 9.61 -11.82 5.69
N ILE A 19 9.41 -11.52 4.40
CA ILE A 19 8.16 -10.92 3.91
C ILE A 19 6.99 -11.88 4.15
N LEU A 20 7.15 -13.18 3.87
CA LEU A 20 6.13 -14.17 4.11
C LEU A 20 5.78 -14.28 5.60
N ALA A 21 6.80 -14.32 6.46
CA ALA A 21 6.59 -14.31 7.90
C ALA A 21 5.79 -13.08 8.35
N ALA A 22 6.13 -11.89 7.85
CA ALA A 22 5.40 -10.66 8.15
C ALA A 22 3.94 -10.71 7.66
N ILE A 23 3.68 -11.23 6.46
CA ILE A 23 2.31 -11.41 5.95
C ILE A 23 1.50 -12.34 6.84
N PHE A 24 2.04 -13.52 7.19
CA PHE A 24 1.32 -14.51 8.02
C PHE A 24 1.12 -14.06 9.47
N THR A 25 2.01 -13.21 9.99
CA THR A 25 1.88 -12.59 11.32
C THR A 25 1.09 -11.29 11.30
N LYS A 26 0.57 -10.89 10.13
CA LYS A 26 -0.14 -9.62 9.91
C LYS A 26 0.70 -8.38 10.28
N GLY A 27 2.04 -8.48 10.24
CA GLY A 27 2.96 -7.36 10.43
C GLY A 27 3.09 -6.48 9.18
N HIS A 28 4.03 -5.54 9.19
CA HIS A 28 4.44 -4.74 8.02
C HIS A 28 5.96 -4.81 7.90
N CYS A 29 6.51 -4.61 6.70
CA CYS A 29 7.96 -4.68 6.46
C CYS A 29 8.55 -3.32 6.11
N LEU A 30 9.76 -3.07 6.58
CA LEU A 30 10.64 -2.02 6.10
C LEU A 30 11.81 -2.66 5.36
N LEU A 31 11.91 -2.41 4.06
CA LEU A 31 12.81 -3.06 3.13
C LEU A 31 13.92 -2.07 2.74
N VAL A 32 14.95 -2.02 3.57
CA VAL A 32 16.12 -1.15 3.34
C VAL A 32 17.03 -1.78 2.29
N GLY A 33 17.31 -1.03 1.22
CA GLY A 33 18.18 -1.50 0.15
C GLY A 33 18.29 -0.48 -0.97
N VAL A 34 19.37 -0.55 -1.75
CA VAL A 34 19.62 0.37 -2.86
C VAL A 34 18.54 0.25 -3.95
N PRO A 35 18.26 1.33 -4.70
CA PRO A 35 17.40 1.27 -5.88
C PRO A 35 17.87 0.18 -6.86
N GLY A 36 16.91 -0.50 -7.50
CA GLY A 36 17.21 -1.53 -8.51
C GLY A 36 17.30 -2.97 -7.99
N LEU A 37 17.10 -3.23 -6.69
CA LEU A 37 17.06 -4.58 -6.12
C LEU A 37 15.77 -5.36 -6.39
N ALA A 38 15.10 -5.06 -7.50
CA ALA A 38 13.87 -5.74 -7.93
C ALA A 38 12.74 -5.77 -6.88
N LYS A 39 12.69 -4.83 -5.91
CA LYS A 39 11.65 -4.75 -4.86
C LYS A 39 10.24 -4.78 -5.48
N THR A 40 10.01 -3.97 -6.51
CA THR A 40 8.74 -3.94 -7.23
C THR A 40 8.39 -5.29 -7.88
N LEU A 41 9.37 -5.94 -8.52
CA LEU A 41 9.17 -7.25 -9.15
C LEU A 41 8.87 -8.32 -8.10
N MET A 42 9.57 -8.26 -6.97
CA MET A 42 9.37 -9.18 -5.85
C MET A 42 7.97 -9.09 -5.28
N VAL A 43 7.54 -7.88 -4.94
CA VAL A 43 6.24 -7.65 -4.30
C VAL A 43 5.08 -7.91 -5.28
N SER A 44 5.23 -7.51 -6.54
CA SER A 44 4.21 -7.79 -7.56
C SER A 44 4.09 -9.31 -7.85
N SER A 45 5.20 -10.03 -7.98
CA SER A 45 5.18 -11.50 -8.15
C SER A 45 4.54 -12.20 -6.96
N LEU A 46 4.83 -11.73 -5.75
CA LEU A 46 4.21 -12.25 -4.53
C LEU A 46 2.70 -12.02 -4.51
N SER A 47 2.23 -10.83 -4.90
CA SER A 47 0.81 -10.52 -4.98
C SER A 47 0.05 -11.40 -5.97
N GLN A 48 0.67 -11.73 -7.10
CA GLN A 48 0.11 -12.63 -8.11
C GLN A 48 0.01 -14.07 -7.59
N ILE A 49 1.03 -14.54 -6.87
CA ILE A 49 1.04 -15.90 -6.30
C ILE A 49 0.01 -16.04 -5.17
N LEU A 50 -0.23 -14.97 -4.41
CA LEU A 50 -1.22 -14.96 -3.33
C LEU A 50 -2.64 -14.63 -3.79
N ASP A 51 -2.84 -14.28 -5.07
CA ASP A 51 -4.11 -13.79 -5.62
C ASP A 51 -4.71 -12.62 -4.82
N VAL A 52 -3.88 -11.63 -4.53
CA VAL A 52 -4.26 -10.44 -3.74
C VAL A 52 -3.99 -9.15 -4.49
N SER A 53 -4.73 -8.09 -4.16
CA SER A 53 -4.55 -6.79 -4.79
C SER A 53 -3.21 -6.14 -4.40
N PHE A 54 -2.56 -5.51 -5.38
CA PHE A 54 -1.30 -4.81 -5.22
C PHE A 54 -1.39 -3.37 -5.71
N ARG A 55 -0.86 -2.43 -4.92
CA ARG A 55 -0.61 -1.05 -5.35
C ARG A 55 0.80 -0.63 -4.95
N ARG A 56 1.32 0.32 -5.73
CA ARG A 56 2.59 0.98 -5.46
C ARG A 56 2.37 2.48 -5.36
N VAL A 57 3.03 3.11 -4.38
CA VAL A 57 3.06 4.56 -4.22
C VAL A 57 4.51 4.98 -4.09
N GLN A 58 4.87 6.00 -4.86
CA GLN A 58 6.14 6.70 -4.72
C GLN A 58 5.92 7.89 -3.79
N PHE A 59 6.59 7.93 -2.65
CA PHE A 59 6.46 9.08 -1.76
C PHE A 59 7.30 10.26 -2.26
N THR A 60 6.65 11.41 -2.42
CA THR A 60 7.26 12.66 -2.89
C THR A 60 6.95 13.80 -1.90
N PRO A 61 7.74 14.90 -1.92
CA PRO A 61 7.57 16.00 -0.96
C PRO A 61 6.21 16.71 -1.02
N ASP A 62 5.50 16.59 -2.13
CA ASP A 62 4.22 17.21 -2.44
C ASP A 62 3.01 16.35 -2.07
N LEU A 63 3.18 15.06 -1.72
CA LEU A 63 2.06 14.21 -1.33
C LEU A 63 1.37 14.69 -0.07
N MET A 64 0.04 14.72 -0.14
CA MET A 64 -0.85 15.01 0.97
C MET A 64 -1.37 13.71 1.62
N PRO A 65 -1.80 13.76 2.90
CA PRO A 65 -2.45 12.63 3.56
C PRO A 65 -3.60 12.01 2.74
N SER A 66 -4.42 12.84 2.09
CA SER A 66 -5.54 12.41 1.24
C SER A 66 -5.10 11.63 0.00
N ASP A 67 -3.87 11.83 -0.47
CA ASP A 67 -3.33 11.06 -1.61
C ASP A 67 -2.99 9.63 -1.20
N ILE A 68 -2.88 9.36 0.11
CA ILE A 68 -2.66 8.04 0.70
C ILE A 68 -3.99 7.40 1.13
N THR A 69 -4.79 8.12 1.90
CA THR A 69 -6.03 7.61 2.50
C THR A 69 -7.25 7.73 1.58
N GLY A 70 -7.19 8.54 0.53
CA GLY A 70 -8.30 8.84 -0.35
C GLY A 70 -8.93 10.19 -0.08
N THR A 71 -9.83 10.60 -0.97
CA THR A 71 -10.49 11.91 -0.92
C THR A 71 -11.93 11.82 -1.40
N THR A 72 -12.73 12.79 -1.02
CA THR A 72 -14.10 12.94 -1.52
C THR A 72 -14.10 13.95 -2.66
N VAL A 73 -14.56 13.53 -3.83
CA VAL A 73 -14.68 14.39 -5.01
C VAL A 73 -16.16 14.70 -5.28
N LEU A 74 -16.41 15.87 -5.86
CA LEU A 74 -17.74 16.21 -6.34
C LEU A 74 -17.91 15.60 -7.73
N ASP A 75 -18.85 14.67 -7.87
CA ASP A 75 -19.20 13.99 -9.11
C ASP A 75 -20.52 14.58 -9.63
N GLU A 76 -20.60 14.86 -10.93
CA GLU A 76 -21.80 15.38 -11.59
C GLU A 76 -22.25 14.35 -12.63
N LYS A 77 -22.93 13.31 -12.14
CA LYS A 77 -23.42 12.21 -12.99
C LYS A 77 -24.55 12.64 -13.94
N GLU A 78 -25.31 13.65 -13.53
CA GLU A 78 -26.40 14.24 -14.33
C GLU A 78 -26.31 15.77 -14.23
N PRO A 79 -26.58 16.52 -15.32
CA PRO A 79 -26.53 17.98 -15.31
C PRO A 79 -27.42 18.56 -14.20
N GLY A 80 -26.80 19.27 -13.26
CA GLY A 80 -27.51 19.91 -12.14
C GLY A 80 -27.60 19.09 -10.85
N ARG A 81 -27.12 17.83 -10.82
CA ARG A 81 -27.06 17.01 -9.60
C ARG A 81 -25.62 16.70 -9.22
N ARG A 82 -25.14 17.38 -8.18
CA ARG A 82 -23.79 17.20 -7.62
C ARG A 82 -23.85 16.25 -6.44
N GLU A 83 -23.12 15.14 -6.50
CA GLU A 83 -23.02 14.17 -5.42
C GLU A 83 -21.56 14.05 -4.97
N PHE A 84 -21.35 13.95 -3.65
CA PHE A 84 -20.02 13.68 -3.12
C PHE A 84 -19.73 12.18 -3.25
N ARG A 85 -18.64 11.82 -3.92
CA ARG A 85 -18.18 10.44 -4.11
C ARG A 85 -16.82 10.25 -3.46
N PHE A 86 -16.70 9.20 -2.67
CA PHE A 86 -15.41 8.80 -2.12
C PHE A 86 -14.54 8.11 -3.19
N VAL A 87 -13.30 8.58 -3.33
CA VAL A 87 -12.25 8.00 -4.17
C VAL A 87 -11.20 7.38 -3.26
N LYS A 88 -11.15 6.04 -3.29
CA LYS A 88 -10.23 5.23 -2.49
C LYS A 88 -8.77 5.52 -2.82
N GLY A 89 -8.01 5.93 -1.80
CA GLY A 89 -6.57 6.07 -1.88
C GLY A 89 -5.83 4.73 -2.09
N PRO A 90 -4.51 4.77 -2.29
CA PRO A 90 -3.68 3.59 -2.51
C PRO A 90 -3.66 2.59 -1.35
N VAL A 91 -3.97 3.00 -0.12
CA VAL A 91 -4.06 2.08 1.04
C VAL A 91 -5.19 1.05 0.92
N PHE A 92 -6.18 1.26 0.06
CA PHE A 92 -7.24 0.28 -0.23
C PHE A 92 -6.76 -0.80 -1.20
N THR A 93 -5.81 -1.60 -0.73
CA THR A 93 -5.20 -2.74 -1.43
C THR A 93 -4.82 -3.78 -0.37
N ASN A 94 -4.54 -5.02 -0.76
CA ASN A 94 -4.02 -6.01 0.18
C ASN A 94 -2.53 -5.82 0.45
N ILE A 95 -1.75 -5.54 -0.60
CA ILE A 95 -0.32 -5.26 -0.52
C ILE A 95 -0.03 -3.86 -1.08
N LEU A 96 0.57 -3.01 -0.26
CA LEU A 96 1.04 -1.68 -0.64
C LEU A 96 2.57 -1.61 -0.59
N LEU A 97 3.21 -1.34 -1.73
CA LEU A 97 4.62 -0.95 -1.78
C LEU A 97 4.72 0.58 -1.69
N ALA A 98 5.33 1.08 -0.62
CA ALA A 98 5.49 2.49 -0.30
C ALA A 98 6.97 2.90 -0.47
N ASP A 99 7.37 3.31 -1.67
CA ASP A 99 8.77 3.69 -1.92
C ASP A 99 9.10 5.07 -1.37
N GLU A 100 10.29 5.22 -0.79
CA GLU A 100 10.87 6.50 -0.34
C GLU A 100 9.99 7.28 0.66
N ILE A 101 9.37 6.57 1.62
CA ILE A 101 8.52 7.18 2.67
C ILE A 101 9.19 8.35 3.41
N ASN A 102 10.52 8.38 3.44
CA ASN A 102 11.32 9.44 4.03
C ASN A 102 11.34 10.76 3.23
N ARG A 103 10.81 10.81 1.99
CA ARG A 103 10.76 12.02 1.15
C ARG A 103 9.51 12.88 1.32
N THR A 104 8.52 12.43 2.08
CA THR A 104 7.25 13.15 2.29
C THR A 104 7.23 13.88 3.63
N PRO A 105 6.34 14.88 3.85
CA PRO A 105 6.16 15.49 5.16
C PRO A 105 5.66 14.50 6.24
N PRO A 106 5.96 14.74 7.54
CA PRO A 106 5.55 13.86 8.63
C PRO A 106 4.05 13.58 8.69
N LYS A 107 3.20 14.55 8.32
CA LYS A 107 1.74 14.39 8.28
C LYS A 107 1.29 13.28 7.31
N THR A 108 1.98 13.11 6.19
CA THR A 108 1.64 12.11 5.17
C THR A 108 2.15 10.73 5.59
N GLN A 109 3.32 10.67 6.24
CA GLN A 109 3.79 9.42 6.88
C GLN A 109 2.83 8.97 7.99
N ALA A 110 2.39 9.90 8.84
CA ALA A 110 1.44 9.61 9.91
C ALA A 110 0.12 9.04 9.38
N ALA A 111 -0.37 9.51 8.24
CA ALA A 111 -1.56 8.97 7.60
C ALA A 111 -1.38 7.51 7.14
N LEU A 112 -0.21 7.15 6.59
CA LEU A 112 0.12 5.76 6.29
C LEU A 112 0.22 4.92 7.56
N LEU A 113 0.91 5.41 8.59
CA LEU A 113 1.09 4.69 9.86
C LEU A 113 -0.23 4.47 10.61
N GLN A 114 -1.14 5.44 10.58
CA GLN A 114 -2.49 5.28 11.11
C GLN A 114 -3.23 4.17 10.38
N ALA A 115 -3.20 4.17 9.04
CA ALA A 115 -3.83 3.12 8.23
C ALA A 115 -3.24 1.73 8.55
N MET A 116 -1.93 1.64 8.80
CA MET A 116 -1.25 0.41 9.23
C MET A 116 -1.72 -0.07 10.61
N ALA A 117 -1.79 0.84 11.58
CA ALA A 117 -2.15 0.50 12.96
C ALA A 117 -3.64 0.15 13.11
N GLU A 118 -4.53 1.00 12.58
CA GLU A 118 -5.97 0.89 12.78
C GLU A 118 -6.65 -0.04 11.76
N ARG A 119 -6.01 -0.30 10.61
CA ARG A 119 -6.58 -1.07 9.48
C ARG A 119 -7.91 -0.51 8.96
N GLU A 120 -8.13 0.77 9.19
CA GLU A 120 -9.25 1.55 8.67
C GLU A 120 -8.81 3.01 8.51
N VAL A 121 -9.56 3.75 7.69
CA VAL A 121 -9.34 5.17 7.47
C VAL A 121 -10.68 5.91 7.56
N THR A 122 -10.69 7.04 8.25
CA THR A 122 -11.87 7.90 8.37
C THR A 122 -11.72 9.11 7.46
N ILE A 123 -12.67 9.31 6.56
CA ILE A 123 -12.69 10.42 5.59
C ILE A 123 -14.01 11.17 5.78
N GLY A 124 -13.91 12.44 6.21
CA GLY A 124 -15.10 13.18 6.62
C GLY A 124 -15.73 12.56 7.86
N GLN A 125 -16.96 12.03 7.71
CA GLN A 125 -17.71 11.38 8.79
C GLN A 125 -17.84 9.86 8.60
N GLU A 126 -17.24 9.29 7.55
CA GLU A 126 -17.36 7.87 7.22
C GLU A 126 -16.03 7.16 7.45
N THR A 127 -16.09 6.01 8.15
CA THR A 127 -14.94 5.13 8.38
C THR A 127 -14.99 3.95 7.42
N HIS A 128 -13.90 3.75 6.70
CA HIS A 128 -13.77 2.68 5.72
C HIS A 128 -12.69 1.68 6.16
N LYS A 129 -13.07 0.40 6.28
CA LYS A 129 -12.13 -0.68 6.57
C LYS A 129 -11.22 -0.97 5.38
N LEU A 130 -9.96 -1.26 5.67
CA LEU A 130 -9.01 -1.74 4.67
C LEU A 130 -9.24 -3.23 4.39
N PRO A 131 -8.82 -3.75 3.22
CA PRO A 131 -8.92 -5.18 2.90
C PRO A 131 -8.19 -6.07 3.91
N ASP A 132 -8.66 -7.30 4.14
CA ASP A 132 -7.93 -8.32 4.91
C ASP A 132 -7.45 -9.42 3.96
N PRO A 133 -6.15 -9.76 3.92
CA PRO A 133 -5.05 -9.12 4.65
C PRO A 133 -4.70 -7.73 4.12
N PHE A 134 -4.25 -6.83 5.00
CA PHE A 134 -3.61 -5.54 4.67
C PHE A 134 -2.13 -5.57 5.10
N PHE A 135 -1.25 -5.28 4.15
CA PHE A 135 0.20 -5.36 4.31
C PHE A 135 0.87 -4.16 3.62
N VAL A 136 1.90 -3.62 4.27
CA VAL A 136 2.69 -2.48 3.75
C VAL A 136 4.15 -2.90 3.76
N ILE A 137 4.82 -2.62 2.64
CA ILE A 137 6.26 -2.76 2.46
C ILE A 137 6.78 -1.37 2.15
N ALA A 138 7.57 -0.79 3.05
CA ALA A 138 8.16 0.55 2.90
C ALA A 138 9.67 0.48 2.65
#